data_AF-A0A9Q0GCE0-F1
#
_entry.id   AF-A0A9Q0GCE0-F1
#
_cell.length_a   1.000
_cell.length_b   1.000
_cell.length_c   1.000
_cell.angle_alpha   90.00
_cell.angle_beta   90.00
_cell.angle_gamma   90.00
#
_symmetry.space_group_name_H-M   'P 1'
#
loop_
_entity.id
_entity.type
_entity.pdbx_description
1 polymer ?
#
loop_
_entity_poly.entity_id
_entity_poly.type
_entity_poly.pdbx_seq_one_letter_code
_entity_poly.pdbx_strand_id
1 'polypeptide(L)'
;MASTSYTLEITVLSCEDLRIDGHHVKKNTYVVVRTDPHNLRNFGETTVDTRGGSYPSWNQKLVVDVSVVHDRVSARQNFVTLEARRWSPGGGSLIGAADMPVTDFLVCTETQQYVPNNRVNFLSYRLKDGRGQKNGIINVSVRVKAPEGFGEDEKEGLQLPVITDRQPDGYMSQAAVAAMAANVGGIAIGIPVSSAKNA
;
A
#
# COMPACT_ATOMS: atom_id res chain seq x y z
N MET A 1 3.76 -10.97 -23.23
CA MET A 1 3.49 -10.78 -21.79
C MET A 1 2.33 -9.81 -21.66
N ALA A 2 1.27 -10.16 -20.92
CA ALA A 2 0.21 -9.22 -20.65
C ALA A 2 0.64 -8.28 -19.51
N SER A 3 0.60 -6.98 -19.75
CA SER A 3 0.83 -5.95 -18.75
C SER A 3 -0.36 -5.00 -18.75
N THR A 4 -0.88 -4.68 -17.56
CA THR A 4 -1.96 -3.69 -17.42
C THR A 4 -1.41 -2.44 -16.78
N SER A 5 -1.67 -1.27 -17.35
CA SER A 5 -1.24 0.01 -16.81
C SER A 5 -2.33 0.64 -15.94
N TYR A 6 -1.93 1.18 -14.79
CA TYR A 6 -2.79 1.91 -13.86
C TYR A 6 -2.20 3.28 -13.58
N THR A 7 -3.07 4.27 -13.41
CA THR A 7 -2.65 5.57 -12.89
C THR A 7 -2.83 5.59 -11.38
N LEU A 8 -1.76 5.89 -10.65
CA LEU A 8 -1.76 6.04 -9.21
C LEU A 8 -1.75 7.51 -8.82
N GLU A 9 -2.63 7.89 -7.91
CA GLU A 9 -2.52 9.12 -7.13
C GLU A 9 -1.85 8.78 -5.80
N ILE A 10 -0.59 9.17 -5.64
CA ILE A 10 0.18 8.96 -4.42
C ILE A 10 0.35 10.30 -3.73
N THR A 11 -0.22 10.45 -2.54
CA THR A 11 0.03 11.61 -1.69
C THR A 11 1.13 11.29 -0.70
N VAL A 12 2.26 11.99 -0.82
CA VAL A 12 3.34 11.92 0.16
C VAL A 12 2.95 12.79 1.35
N LEU A 13 2.68 12.17 2.50
CA LEU A 13 2.20 12.86 3.68
C LEU A 13 3.37 13.43 4.48
N SER A 14 4.24 12.53 4.96
CA SER A 14 5.37 12.88 5.83
C SER A 14 6.44 11.80 5.85
N CYS A 15 7.58 12.14 6.44
CA CYS A 15 8.53 11.15 6.94
C CYS A 15 8.79 11.36 8.44
N GLU A 16 9.27 10.32 9.09
CA GLU A 16 9.61 10.31 10.52
C GLU A 16 11.01 9.76 10.74
N ASP A 17 11.73 10.34 11.70
CA ASP A 17 13.05 9.89 12.16
C ASP A 17 14.04 9.63 11.01
N LEU A 18 14.07 10.53 10.02
CA LEU A 18 15.03 10.44 8.92
C LEU A 18 16.46 10.62 9.44
N ARG A 19 17.34 9.70 9.05
CA ARG A 19 18.75 9.69 9.46
C ARG A 19 19.67 9.43 8.27
N ILE A 20 20.83 10.07 8.29
CA ILE A 20 21.95 9.81 7.38
C ILE A 20 23.15 9.45 8.26
N ASP A 21 23.73 8.28 8.04
CA ASP A 21 24.86 7.77 8.83
C ASP A 21 24.59 7.81 10.35
N GLY A 22 23.36 7.50 10.76
CA GLY A 22 22.92 7.53 12.16
C GLY A 22 22.61 8.92 12.72
N HIS A 23 22.83 10.00 11.96
CA HIS A 23 22.57 11.38 12.39
C HIS A 23 21.25 11.91 11.83
N HIS A 24 20.55 12.70 12.66
CA HIS A 24 19.33 13.40 12.27
C HIS A 24 19.53 14.31 11.05
N VAL A 25 18.63 14.21 10.08
CA VAL A 25 18.58 15.11 8.94
C VAL A 25 18.16 16.50 9.39
N LYS A 26 18.92 17.52 9.00
CA LYS A 26 18.70 18.90 9.45
C LYS A 26 17.63 19.65 8.65
N LYS A 27 17.65 19.53 7.32
CA LYS A 27 16.75 20.22 6.38
C LYS A 27 16.93 19.74 4.95
N ASN A 28 16.11 20.28 4.05
CA ASN A 28 16.18 20.14 2.60
C ASN A 28 15.91 18.70 2.17
N THR A 29 14.74 18.19 2.51
CA THR A 29 14.31 16.84 2.18
C THR A 29 13.24 16.87 1.11
N TYR A 30 13.23 15.85 0.26
CA TYR A 30 12.18 15.62 -0.72
C TYR A 30 12.02 14.12 -0.96
N VAL A 31 10.90 13.72 -1.53
CA VAL A 31 10.61 12.33 -1.86
C VAL A 31 10.53 12.17 -3.37
N VAL A 32 11.10 11.08 -3.87
CA VAL A 32 10.94 10.63 -5.25
C VAL A 32 10.17 9.31 -5.23
N VAL A 33 9.13 9.21 -6.06
CA VAL A 33 8.31 8.02 -6.24
C VAL A 33 8.60 7.46 -7.63
N ARG A 34 9.11 6.23 -7.70
CA ARG A 34 9.41 5.51 -8.95
C ARG A 34 8.51 4.30 -9.09
N THR A 35 7.98 4.09 -10.28
CA THR A 35 7.04 3.00 -10.58
C THR A 35 7.59 2.01 -11.60
N ASP A 36 8.66 2.35 -12.31
CA ASP A 36 9.33 1.46 -13.27
C ASP A 36 10.85 1.59 -13.13
N PRO A 37 11.57 0.52 -12.76
CA PRO A 37 13.03 0.54 -12.70
C PRO A 37 13.70 0.67 -14.07
N HIS A 38 13.01 0.34 -15.16
CA HIS A 38 13.53 0.43 -16.54
C HIS A 38 13.25 1.78 -17.20
N ASN A 39 12.20 2.49 -16.75
CA ASN A 39 11.86 3.82 -17.24
C ASN A 39 12.21 4.92 -16.22
N LEU A 40 13.43 5.44 -16.34
CA LEU A 40 13.95 6.51 -15.48
C LEU A 40 13.19 7.84 -15.58
N ARG A 41 12.27 8.00 -16.54
CA ARG A 41 11.43 9.21 -16.69
C ARG A 41 10.06 9.08 -16.02
N ASN A 42 9.63 7.87 -15.66
CA ASN A 42 8.37 7.65 -14.99
C ASN A 42 8.56 7.75 -13.47
N PHE A 43 8.60 8.98 -12.97
CA PHE A 43 8.68 9.27 -11.55
C PHE A 43 7.92 10.55 -11.20
N GLY A 44 7.49 10.64 -9.94
CA GLY A 44 7.00 11.87 -9.34
C GLY A 44 7.95 12.33 -8.24
N GLU A 45 8.09 13.64 -8.04
CA GLU A 45 8.87 14.19 -6.94
C GLU A 45 8.11 15.28 -6.18
N THR A 46 8.33 15.32 -4.86
CA THR A 46 7.80 16.40 -4.03
C THR A 46 8.65 17.66 -4.17
N THR A 47 8.07 18.79 -3.79
CA THR A 47 8.84 19.99 -3.46
C THR A 47 9.80 19.71 -2.31
N VAL A 48 10.86 20.53 -2.22
CA VAL A 48 11.84 20.41 -1.14
C VAL A 48 11.28 21.04 0.13
N ASP A 49 11.15 20.25 1.19
CA ASP A 49 10.91 20.76 2.52
C ASP A 49 12.22 21.27 3.13
N THR A 50 12.26 22.56 3.45
CA THR A 50 13.46 23.25 3.94
C THR A 50 13.52 23.35 5.46
N ARG A 51 12.49 22.87 6.18
CA ARG A 51 12.34 23.12 7.63
C ARG A 51 12.17 21.86 8.48
N GLY A 52 11.42 20.86 8.03
CA GLY A 52 11.03 19.69 8.84
C GLY A 52 12.18 18.72 9.14
N GLY A 53 13.25 18.73 8.34
CA GLY A 53 14.49 18.02 8.66
C GLY A 53 14.31 16.52 8.81
N SER A 54 14.30 16.00 10.03
CA SER A 54 14.08 14.57 10.31
C SER A 54 12.60 14.18 10.31
N TYR A 55 11.71 15.17 10.38
CA TYR A 55 10.25 15.01 10.41
C TYR A 55 9.58 15.92 9.37
N PRO A 56 9.91 15.77 8.07
CA PRO A 56 9.32 16.58 7.03
C PRO A 56 7.86 16.19 6.77
N SER A 57 7.08 17.17 6.32
CA SER A 57 5.69 16.99 5.90
C SER A 57 5.46 17.73 4.59
N TRP A 58 4.85 17.06 3.61
CA TRP A 58 4.56 17.65 2.30
C TRP A 58 3.07 17.75 2.04
N ASN A 59 2.30 16.72 2.39
CA ASN A 59 0.90 16.57 1.96
C ASN A 59 0.73 16.84 0.45
N GLN A 60 1.69 16.37 -0.35
CA GLN A 60 1.76 16.64 -1.77
C GLN A 60 1.33 15.43 -2.57
N LYS A 61 0.35 15.62 -3.45
CA LYS A 61 -0.15 14.61 -4.38
C LYS A 61 0.72 14.55 -5.64
N LEU A 62 1.11 13.34 -6.01
CA LEU A 62 1.86 12.98 -7.21
C LEU A 62 1.02 12.01 -8.02
N VAL A 63 1.02 12.17 -9.35
CA VAL A 63 0.33 11.27 -10.27
C VAL A 63 1.40 10.54 -11.08
N VAL A 64 1.40 9.22 -11.00
CA VAL A 64 2.39 8.35 -11.67
C VAL A 64 1.68 7.13 -12.26
N ASP A 65 2.18 6.63 -13.37
CA ASP A 65 1.66 5.42 -13.99
C ASP A 65 2.45 4.20 -13.54
N VAL A 66 1.79 3.09 -13.25
CA VAL A 66 2.40 1.81 -12.92
C VAL A 66 1.95 0.75 -13.93
N SER A 67 2.90 0.00 -14.47
CA SER A 67 2.59 -1.17 -15.31
C SER A 67 2.74 -2.43 -14.48
N VAL A 68 1.64 -3.16 -14.32
CA VAL A 68 1.59 -4.41 -13.56
C VAL A 68 1.80 -5.57 -14.53
N VAL A 69 2.84 -6.37 -14.29
CA VAL A 69 3.14 -7.56 -15.10
C VAL A 69 2.54 -8.80 -14.41
N HIS A 70 1.81 -9.60 -15.19
CA HIS A 70 1.04 -10.75 -14.69
C HIS A 70 1.78 -12.09 -14.74
N ASP A 71 3.01 -12.11 -15.24
CA ASP A 71 3.84 -13.32 -15.25
C ASP A 71 4.47 -13.55 -13.86
N ARG A 72 4.43 -14.80 -13.37
CA ARG A 72 4.99 -15.23 -12.08
C ARG A 72 6.49 -14.95 -11.95
N VAL A 73 7.23 -14.94 -13.06
CA VAL A 73 8.68 -14.63 -13.06
C VAL A 73 8.92 -13.13 -12.85
N SER A 74 8.04 -12.28 -13.40
CA SER A 74 8.15 -10.82 -13.38
C SER A 74 7.30 -10.14 -12.30
N ALA A 75 6.45 -10.87 -11.57
CA ALA A 75 5.66 -10.35 -10.46
C ALA A 75 6.53 -9.72 -9.35
N ARG A 76 7.80 -10.13 -9.24
CA ARG A 76 8.82 -9.48 -8.41
C ARG A 76 9.20 -8.05 -8.86
N GLN A 77 8.64 -7.56 -9.96
CA GLN A 77 8.85 -6.19 -10.45
C GLN A 77 7.65 -5.27 -10.16
N ASN A 78 6.59 -5.77 -9.53
CA ASN A 78 5.38 -5.00 -9.21
C ASN A 78 5.55 -4.23 -7.88
N PHE A 79 6.52 -3.31 -7.84
CA PHE A 79 6.80 -2.45 -6.69
C PHE A 79 6.84 -0.98 -7.10
N VAL A 80 6.40 -0.12 -6.19
CA VAL A 80 6.62 1.32 -6.25
C VAL A 80 7.73 1.64 -5.27
N THR A 81 8.85 2.15 -5.77
CA THR A 81 9.98 2.55 -4.92
C THR A 81 9.77 3.98 -4.44
N LEU A 82 9.75 4.14 -3.12
CA LEU A 82 9.67 5.40 -2.41
C LEU A 82 11.06 5.77 -1.91
N GLU A 83 11.63 6.87 -2.39
CA GLU A 83 12.97 7.33 -2.00
C GLU A 83 12.89 8.65 -1.26
N ALA A 84 13.29 8.66 0.01
CA ALA A 84 13.58 9.88 0.74
C ALA A 84 14.98 10.36 0.40
N ARG A 85 15.09 11.60 -0.05
CA ARG A 85 16.35 12.21 -0.47
C ARG A 85 16.59 13.54 0.24
N ARG A 86 17.86 13.86 0.45
CA ARG A 86 18.31 15.17 0.90
C ARG A 86 18.84 15.95 -0.29
N TRP A 87 18.25 17.10 -0.54
CA TRP A 87 18.71 18.04 -1.56
C TRP A 87 20.00 18.75 -1.13
N SER A 88 20.93 18.87 -2.06
CA SER A 88 22.12 19.70 -1.93
C SER A 88 22.48 20.34 -3.28
N PRO A 89 23.24 21.44 -3.31
CA PRO A 89 23.66 22.09 -4.55
C PRO A 89 24.46 21.19 -5.51
N GLY A 90 25.12 20.15 -4.99
CA GLY A 90 25.87 19.16 -5.78
C GLY A 90 25.06 17.93 -6.19
N GLY A 91 23.75 17.91 -5.89
CA GLY A 91 22.85 16.79 -6.18
C GLY A 91 22.11 16.26 -4.96
N GLY A 92 21.13 15.38 -5.20
CA GLY A 92 20.37 14.72 -4.15
C GLY A 92 21.09 13.50 -3.60
N SER A 93 21.20 13.40 -2.27
CA SER A 93 21.71 12.22 -1.57
C SER A 93 20.56 11.35 -1.07
N LEU A 94 20.68 10.03 -1.22
CA LEU A 94 19.68 9.08 -0.72
C LEU A 94 19.77 9.00 0.81
N ILE A 95 18.65 9.22 1.49
CA ILE A 95 18.51 9.01 2.95
C ILE A 95 18.08 7.57 3.19
N GLY A 96 17.07 7.13 2.44
CA GLY A 96 16.61 5.76 2.42
C GLY A 96 15.53 5.54 1.37
N ALA A 97 15.32 4.27 1.03
CA ALA A 97 14.31 3.81 0.10
C ALA A 97 13.43 2.72 0.74
N ALA A 98 12.21 2.61 0.24
CA ALA A 98 11.31 1.51 0.55
C ALA A 98 10.58 1.06 -0.71
N ASP A 99 10.43 -0.25 -0.87
CA ASP A 99 9.65 -0.83 -1.96
C ASP A 99 8.25 -1.16 -1.45
N MET A 100 7.27 -0.44 -1.97
CA MET A 100 5.86 -0.62 -1.70
C MET A 100 5.28 -1.58 -2.74
N PRO A 101 4.90 -2.83 -2.36
CA PRO A 101 4.33 -3.77 -3.30
C PRO A 101 2.98 -3.28 -3.80
N VAL A 102 2.71 -3.48 -5.09
CA VAL A 102 1.43 -3.08 -5.70
C VAL A 102 0.23 -3.78 -5.05
N THR A 103 0.43 -4.99 -4.53
CA THR A 103 -0.59 -5.76 -3.81
C THR A 103 -1.15 -5.09 -2.56
N ASP A 104 -0.44 -4.12 -1.98
CA ASP A 104 -0.88 -3.45 -0.75
C ASP A 104 -2.02 -2.45 -1.00
N PHE A 105 -2.26 -2.08 -2.26
CA PHE A 105 -3.33 -1.14 -2.63
C PHE A 105 -4.12 -1.57 -3.88
N LEU A 106 -3.66 -2.58 -4.62
CA LEU A 106 -4.38 -3.23 -5.71
C LEU A 106 -4.65 -4.70 -5.40
N VAL A 107 -5.91 -5.12 -5.48
CA VAL A 107 -6.27 -6.54 -5.37
C VAL A 107 -6.27 -7.14 -6.78
N CYS A 108 -5.23 -7.92 -7.07
CA CYS A 108 -5.11 -8.67 -8.31
C CYS A 108 -5.36 -10.15 -8.01
N THR A 109 -6.41 -10.73 -8.60
CA THR A 109 -6.56 -12.19 -8.68
C THR A 109 -6.15 -12.66 -10.06
N GLU A 110 -5.78 -13.94 -10.19
CA GLU A 110 -5.33 -14.52 -11.48
C GLU A 110 -6.37 -14.38 -12.61
N THR A 111 -7.64 -14.16 -12.27
CA THR A 111 -8.77 -14.09 -13.21
C THR A 111 -9.50 -12.76 -13.24
N GLN A 112 -9.36 -11.91 -12.20
CA GLN A 112 -10.11 -10.65 -12.10
C GLN A 112 -9.31 -9.58 -11.36
N GLN A 113 -9.22 -8.42 -11.99
CA GLN A 113 -8.56 -7.25 -11.42
C GLN A 113 -9.62 -6.38 -10.76
N TYR A 114 -9.60 -6.32 -9.43
CA TYR A 114 -10.53 -5.50 -8.68
C TYR A 114 -9.80 -4.25 -8.20
N VAL A 115 -10.07 -3.13 -8.86
CA VAL A 115 -9.72 -1.81 -8.34
C VAL A 115 -10.85 -1.42 -7.39
N PRO A 116 -10.61 -1.31 -6.08
CA PRO A 116 -11.64 -0.83 -5.17
C PRO A 116 -11.95 0.62 -5.53
N ASN A 117 -13.12 0.87 -6.13
CA ASN A 117 -13.47 2.19 -6.61
C ASN A 117 -13.38 3.22 -5.46
N ASN A 118 -12.61 4.28 -5.69
CA ASN A 118 -12.47 5.42 -4.77
C ASN A 118 -11.90 5.09 -3.36
N ARG A 119 -11.25 3.93 -3.17
CA ARG A 119 -10.59 3.64 -1.89
C ARG A 119 -9.23 4.33 -1.81
N VAL A 120 -8.97 5.00 -0.68
CA VAL A 120 -7.65 5.53 -0.33
C VAL A 120 -7.03 4.62 0.72
N ASN A 121 -5.80 4.17 0.47
CA ASN A 121 -5.03 3.36 1.42
C ASN A 121 -3.97 4.25 2.07
N PHE A 122 -3.96 4.34 3.39
CA PHE A 122 -2.90 5.00 4.16
C PHE A 122 -1.86 3.97 4.54
N LEU A 123 -0.62 4.18 4.14
CA LEU A 123 0.46 3.21 4.26
C LEU A 123 1.70 3.86 4.86
N SER A 124 2.42 3.10 5.68
CA SER A 124 3.66 3.52 6.32
C SER A 124 4.74 2.48 6.05
N TYR A 125 5.85 2.91 5.45
CA TYR A 125 6.95 2.01 5.09
C TYR A 125 8.25 2.38 5.79
N ARG A 126 9.00 1.36 6.20
CA ARG A 126 10.32 1.53 6.80
C ARG A 126 11.34 1.80 5.70
N LEU A 127 11.99 2.97 5.76
CA LEU A 127 13.06 3.32 4.83
C LEU A 127 14.36 2.60 5.20
N LYS A 128 15.11 2.17 4.19
CA LYS A 128 16.45 1.57 4.33
C LYS A 128 17.47 2.37 3.53
N ASP A 129 18.65 2.64 4.08
CA ASP A 129 19.74 3.22 3.28
C ASP A 129 20.38 2.22 2.32
N GLY A 130 21.37 2.70 1.56
CA GLY A 130 22.18 1.86 0.67
C GLY A 130 22.99 0.76 1.37
N ARG A 131 23.08 0.76 2.71
CA ARG A 131 23.67 -0.33 3.50
C ARG A 131 22.60 -1.28 4.07
N GLY A 132 21.32 -1.02 3.79
CA GLY A 132 20.18 -1.77 4.31
C GLY A 132 19.77 -1.41 5.74
N GLN A 133 20.38 -0.38 6.35
CA GLN A 133 20.05 0.06 7.71
C GLN A 133 18.79 0.91 7.71
N LYS A 134 18.00 0.79 8.79
CA LYS A 134 16.70 1.44 8.93
C LYS A 134 16.87 2.95 9.18
N ASN A 135 16.43 3.78 8.23
CA ASN A 135 16.61 5.24 8.27
C ASN A 135 15.27 5.99 8.12
N GLY A 136 14.40 5.78 9.11
CA GLY A 136 13.13 6.47 9.22
C GLY A 136 11.93 5.70 8.66
N ILE A 137 10.78 6.37 8.62
CA ILE A 137 9.51 5.86 8.10
C ILE A 137 8.97 6.88 7.10
N ILE A 138 8.41 6.43 5.99
CA ILE A 138 7.65 7.26 5.06
C ILE A 138 6.17 6.94 5.18
N ASN A 139 5.33 7.98 5.28
CA ASN A 139 3.88 7.89 5.32
C ASN A 139 3.29 8.41 4.01
N VAL A 140 2.47 7.60 3.37
CA VAL A 140 1.82 7.93 2.09
C VAL A 140 0.35 7.56 2.13
N SER A 141 -0.44 8.20 1.29
CA SER A 141 -1.74 7.67 0.90
C SER A 141 -1.76 7.38 -0.60
N VAL A 142 -2.41 6.28 -0.98
CA VAL A 142 -2.46 5.80 -2.36
C VAL A 142 -3.89 5.59 -2.78
N ARG A 143 -4.23 6.11 -3.96
CA ARG A 143 -5.49 5.86 -4.64
C ARG A 143 -5.21 5.43 -6.06
N VAL A 144 -5.87 4.36 -6.50
CA VAL A 144 -5.74 3.86 -7.87
C VAL A 144 -6.88 4.40 -8.72
N LYS A 145 -6.56 4.89 -9.91
CA LYS A 145 -7.55 5.18 -10.95
C LYS A 145 -7.62 3.98 -11.89
N ALA A 146 -8.84 3.50 -12.13
CA ALA A 146 -9.08 2.46 -13.12
C ALA A 146 -8.71 2.97 -14.52
N PRO A 147 -8.19 2.11 -15.42
CA PRO A 147 -7.99 2.46 -16.81
C PRO A 147 -9.34 2.79 -17.46
N GLU A 148 -9.39 3.84 -18.28
CA GLU A 148 -10.60 4.17 -19.06
C GLU A 148 -10.98 2.97 -19.93
N GLY A 149 -12.15 2.38 -19.66
CA GLY A 149 -12.64 1.17 -20.34
C GLY A 149 -12.90 -0.03 -19.42
N PHE A 150 -12.47 -0.01 -18.16
CA PHE A 150 -13.09 -0.84 -17.13
C PHE A 150 -14.39 -0.14 -16.73
N GLY A 151 -15.50 -0.64 -17.29
CA GLY A 151 -16.83 -0.07 -17.15
C GLY A 151 -17.16 0.24 -15.70
N GLU A 152 -17.77 1.41 -15.53
CA GLU A 152 -18.60 1.73 -14.38
C GLU A 152 -19.76 0.73 -14.34
N ASP A 153 -19.53 -0.45 -13.75
CA ASP A 153 -20.64 -1.23 -13.20
C ASP A 153 -21.10 -0.51 -11.93
N GLU A 154 -21.76 0.63 -12.14
CA GLU A 154 -22.70 1.14 -11.18
C GLU A 154 -23.99 0.31 -11.27
N LYS A 155 -24.39 -0.17 -10.09
CA LYS A 155 -25.72 -0.65 -9.69
C LYS A 155 -26.04 -2.12 -9.96
N GLU A 156 -25.66 -2.95 -9.00
CA GLU A 156 -26.69 -3.65 -8.22
C GLU A 156 -26.27 -3.70 -6.75
N GLY A 157 -27.19 -3.32 -5.87
CA GLY A 157 -26.92 -3.16 -4.45
C GLY A 157 -26.44 -4.45 -3.84
N LEU A 158 -25.22 -4.45 -3.32
CA LEU A 158 -24.91 -5.24 -2.13
C LEU A 158 -25.76 -4.67 -1.00
N GLN A 159 -27.01 -5.12 -0.91
CA GLN A 159 -27.75 -5.10 0.33
C GLN A 159 -26.90 -5.86 1.34
N LEU A 160 -26.16 -5.10 2.15
CA LEU A 160 -25.72 -5.61 3.45
C LEU A 160 -27.00 -6.17 4.09
N PRO A 161 -27.02 -7.45 4.51
CA PRO A 161 -28.17 -7.98 5.19
C PRO A 161 -28.37 -7.11 6.43
N VAL A 162 -29.42 -6.31 6.41
CA VAL A 162 -29.96 -5.68 7.60
C VAL A 162 -30.48 -6.85 8.43
N ILE A 163 -29.68 -7.30 9.39
CA ILE A 163 -30.11 -8.29 10.38
C ILE A 163 -31.06 -7.55 11.33
N THR A 164 -32.31 -7.39 10.91
CA THR A 164 -33.42 -7.19 11.83
C THR A 164 -33.95 -8.55 12.22
N ASP A 165 -33.21 -9.27 13.04
CA ASP A 165 -33.87 -10.13 14.01
C ASP A 165 -32.98 -10.27 15.25
N ARG A 166 -33.27 -9.46 16.26
CA ARG A 166 -32.78 -9.70 17.61
C ARG A 166 -33.69 -10.76 18.22
N GLN A 167 -33.31 -12.02 18.11
CA GLN A 167 -33.68 -13.01 19.13
C GLN A 167 -32.64 -13.05 20.26
N PRO A 168 -33.06 -13.32 21.51
CA PRO A 168 -32.37 -12.81 22.70
C PRO A 168 -31.20 -13.66 23.21
N ASP A 169 -30.81 -14.74 22.53
CA ASP A 169 -29.90 -15.72 23.13
C ASP A 169 -28.73 -15.99 22.18
N GLY A 170 -27.53 -15.55 22.58
CA GLY A 170 -26.35 -15.37 21.74
C GLY A 170 -25.65 -16.64 21.23
N TYR A 171 -26.37 -17.53 20.54
CA TYR A 171 -25.79 -18.64 19.79
C TYR A 171 -26.25 -18.61 18.32
N MET A 172 -25.28 -18.64 17.41
CA MET A 172 -25.54 -18.68 15.96
C MET A 172 -26.25 -19.98 15.58
N SER A 173 -27.26 -19.89 14.70
CA SER A 173 -27.98 -21.06 14.21
C SER A 173 -27.12 -21.89 13.25
N GLN A 174 -27.39 -23.20 13.22
CA GLN A 174 -26.62 -24.16 12.41
C GLN A 174 -26.72 -23.87 10.89
N ALA A 175 -27.77 -23.17 10.46
CA ALA A 175 -27.92 -22.68 9.08
C ALA A 175 -26.91 -21.57 8.74
N ALA A 176 -26.58 -20.68 9.69
CA ALA A 176 -25.58 -19.62 9.49
C ALA A 176 -24.15 -20.18 9.43
N VAL A 177 -23.87 -21.27 10.16
CA VAL A 177 -22.56 -21.96 10.12
C VAL A 177 -22.38 -22.72 8.81
N ALA A 178 -23.43 -23.40 8.33
CA ALA A 178 -23.39 -24.12 7.05
C ALA A 178 -23.19 -23.19 5.85
N ALA A 179 -23.75 -21.97 5.89
CA ALA A 179 -23.54 -20.96 4.86
C ALA A 179 -22.09 -20.44 4.79
N MET A 180 -21.36 -20.43 5.92
CA MET A 180 -19.93 -20.07 5.92
C MET A 180 -19.02 -21.21 5.46
N ALA A 181 -19.35 -22.47 5.77
CA ALA A 181 -18.52 -23.62 5.43
C ALA A 181 -18.55 -23.99 3.93
N ALA A 182 -19.62 -23.65 3.22
CA ALA A 182 -19.78 -24.02 1.82
C ALA A 182 -18.90 -23.26 0.83
N ASN A 183 -18.20 -22.18 1.25
CA ASN A 183 -17.58 -21.26 0.28
C ASN A 183 -16.09 -20.95 0.46
N VAL A 184 -15.36 -21.60 1.37
CA VAL A 184 -13.89 -21.43 1.44
C VAL A 184 -13.22 -22.74 1.81
N GLY A 185 -12.54 -23.35 0.84
CA GLY A 185 -11.49 -24.33 1.11
C GLY A 185 -10.35 -23.64 1.85
N GLY A 186 -10.40 -23.64 3.18
CA GLY A 186 -9.41 -23.02 4.05
C GLY A 186 -8.76 -24.06 4.97
N ILE A 187 -7.44 -24.18 4.88
CA ILE A 187 -6.61 -24.81 5.90
C ILE A 187 -6.72 -23.98 7.18
N ALA A 188 -7.18 -24.60 8.26
CA ALA A 188 -7.25 -24.00 9.58
C ALA A 188 -5.87 -24.01 10.24
N ILE A 189 -5.39 -22.85 10.69
CA ILE A 189 -4.32 -22.78 11.69
C ILE A 189 -4.88 -22.00 12.89
N GLY A 190 -5.34 -22.75 13.88
CA GLY A 190 -5.72 -22.23 15.19
C GLY A 190 -5.42 -23.30 16.22
N ILE A 191 -4.47 -23.04 17.12
CA ILE A 191 -4.19 -23.89 18.27
C ILE A 191 -5.32 -23.67 19.29
N PRO A 192 -6.07 -24.69 19.73
CA PRO A 192 -7.05 -24.51 20.80
C PRO A 192 -6.35 -24.40 22.16
N VAL A 193 -6.66 -23.34 22.90
CA VAL A 193 -6.37 -23.23 24.33
C VAL A 193 -7.49 -23.93 25.08
N SER A 194 -7.21 -25.08 25.71
CA SER A 194 -8.17 -25.77 26.56
C SER A 194 -8.22 -25.14 27.95
N SER A 195 -9.39 -24.65 28.36
CA SER A 195 -9.68 -24.33 29.76
C SER A 195 -10.09 -25.63 30.48
N ALA A 196 -9.27 -26.07 31.43
CA ALA A 196 -9.59 -27.17 32.32
C ALA A 196 -10.66 -26.71 33.33
N LYS A 197 -11.77 -27.46 33.42
CA LYS A 197 -12.72 -27.33 34.53
C LYS A 197 -12.35 -28.34 35.61
N ASN A 198 -12.17 -27.83 36.82
CA ASN A 198 -11.99 -28.58 38.05
C ASN A 198 -13.12 -29.61 38.25
N ALA A 199 -12.74 -30.79 38.70
CA ALA A 199 -13.59 -31.70 39.47
C ALA A 199 -13.13 -31.65 40.93
#